data_AF-A0A0B8Q585-F1
#
_entry.id   AF-A0A0B8Q585-F1
#
_cell.length_a   1.000
_cell.length_b   1.000
_cell.length_c   1.000
_cell.angle_alpha   90.00
_cell.angle_beta   90.00
_cell.angle_gamma   90.00
#
_symmetry.space_group_name_H-M   'P 1'
#
loop_
_entity.id
_entity.type
_entity.pdbx_description
1 polymer ?
#
loop_
_entity_poly.entity_id
_entity_poly.type
_entity_poly.pdbx_seq_one_letter_code
_entity_poly.pdbx_strand_id
1 'polypeptide(L)' 'MFVVANKDGEQVVEQKLVEVGPRKDDQVGILSGLKAGDEIVTSNQQQLKKETVVKVNNARPFPASFKS' A
#
# COMPACT_ATOMS: atom_id res chain seq x y z
N MET A 1 -1.47 0.89 -7.30
CA MET A 1 -1.17 0.77 -5.86
C MET A 1 0.32 0.51 -5.68
N PHE A 2 0.98 1.11 -4.70
CA PHE A 2 2.36 0.74 -4.36
C PHE A 2 2.37 -0.32 -3.25
N VAL A 3 3.12 -1.40 -3.46
CA VAL A 3 3.30 -2.52 -2.52
C VAL A 3 4.79 -2.65 -2.20
N VAL A 4 5.11 -2.92 -0.93
CA VAL A 4 6.48 -3.17 -0.49
C VAL A 4 6.91 -4.58 -0.91
N ALA A 5 8.09 -4.69 -1.52
CA ALA A 5 8.74 -5.93 -1.88
C ALA A 5 10.14 -5.98 -1.28
N ASN A 6 10.65 -7.18 -1.01
CA ASN A 6 12.05 -7.37 -0.67
C ASN A 6 12.83 -7.73 -1.93
N LYS A 7 13.86 -6.93 -2.25
CA LYS A 7 14.77 -7.19 -3.36
C LYS A 7 16.18 -7.11 -2.83
N ASP A 8 16.90 -8.23 -2.88
CA ASP A 8 18.30 -8.35 -2.45
C ASP A 8 18.56 -7.86 -1.01
N GLY A 9 17.60 -8.06 -0.11
CA GLY A 9 17.69 -7.63 1.28
C GLY A 9 17.23 -6.19 1.54
N GLU A 10 16.92 -5.42 0.50
CA GLU A 10 16.35 -4.07 0.60
C GLU A 10 14.83 -4.08 0.44
N GLN A 11 14.16 -3.17 1.14
CA GLN A 11 12.73 -2.92 0.93
C GLN A 11 12.57 -1.92 -0.21
N VAL A 12 11.95 -2.36 -1.29
CA VAL A 12 11.64 -1.54 -2.47
C VAL A 12 10.13 -1.48 -2.67
N VAL A 13 9.66 -0.56 -3.50
CA VAL A 13 8.25 -0.49 -3.89
C VAL A 13 8.00 -0.95 -5.32
N GLU A 14 6.93 -1.69 -5.51
CA GLU A 14 6.41 -2.08 -6.80
C GLU A 14 5.05 -1.45 -7.04
N GLN A 15 4.80 -1.03 -8.29
CA GLN A 15 3.49 -0.55 -8.69
C GLN A 15 2.65 -1.73 -9.19
N LYS A 16 1.58 -2.06 -8.47
CA LYS A 16 0.57 -3.02 -8.91
C LYS A 16 -0.65 -2.32 -9.50
N LEU A 17 -1.19 -2.91 -10.56
CA LEU A 17 -2.51 -2.59 -11.06
C LEU A 17 -3.56 -3.18 -10.11
N VAL A 18 -4.55 -2.38 -9.72
CA VAL A 18 -5.62 -2.78 -8.82
C VAL A 18 -6.96 -2.31 -9.37
N GLU A 19 -8.00 -3.07 -9.09
CA GLU A 19 -9.37 -2.67 -9.37
C GLU A 19 -9.95 -1.99 -8.12
N VAL A 20 -10.41 -0.76 -8.29
CA VAL A 20 -10.99 0.04 -7.22
C VAL A 20 -12.50 -0.08 -7.24
N GLY A 21 -13.08 -0.30 -6.07
CA GLY A 21 -14.51 -0.34 -5.85
C GLY A 21 -15.05 1.01 -5.35
N PRO A 22 -16.22 0.98 -4.69
CA PRO A 22 -16.85 2.17 -4.12
C PRO A 22 -15.90 2.91 -3.15
N ARG A 23 -16.03 4.24 -3.13
CA ARG A 23 -15.40 5.10 -2.13
C ARG A 23 -16.44 5.50 -1.09
N LYS A 24 -16.04 5.49 0.18
CA LYS A 24 -16.86 5.96 1.29
C LYS A 24 -15.97 6.82 2.18
N ASP A 25 -16.34 8.08 2.34
CA ASP A 25 -15.56 9.08 3.08
C ASP A 25 -14.09 9.09 2.59
N ASP A 26 -13.14 8.87 3.48
CA ASP A 26 -11.70 8.83 3.17
C ASP A 26 -11.19 7.43 2.76
N GLN A 27 -12.09 6.49 2.46
CA GLN A 27 -11.76 5.09 2.17
C GLN A 27 -12.11 4.71 0.73
N VAL A 28 -11.29 3.82 0.17
CA VAL A 28 -11.49 3.22 -1.14
C VAL A 28 -11.51 1.70 -0.99
N GLY A 29 -12.57 1.06 -1.49
CA GLY A 29 -12.60 -0.39 -1.60
C GLY A 29 -11.63 -0.88 -2.69
N ILE A 30 -10.93 -1.97 -2.45
CA ILE A 30 -10.12 -2.66 -3.48
C ILE A 30 -10.81 -3.99 -3.78
N LEU A 31 -11.21 -4.18 -5.04
CA LEU A 31 -11.93 -5.37 -5.49
C LEU A 31 -10.97 -6.49 -5.90
N SER A 32 -9.86 -6.15 -6.55
CA SER A 32 -8.87 -7.11 -7.05
C SER A 32 -7.48 -6.48 -7.23
N GLY A 33 -6.46 -7.33 -7.45
CA GLY A 33 -5.07 -6.91 -7.72
C GLY A 33 -4.13 -6.87 -6.52
N LEU A 34 -4.61 -7.24 -5.33
CA LEU A 34 -3.81 -7.45 -4.11
C LEU A 34 -4.03 -8.86 -3.57
N LYS A 35 -3.07 -9.36 -2.79
CA LYS A 35 -3.16 -10.65 -2.09
C LYS A 35 -3.01 -10.46 -0.57
N ALA A 36 -3.51 -11.41 0.20
CA ALA A 36 -3.30 -11.42 1.65
C ALA A 36 -1.79 -11.41 1.96
N GLY A 37 -1.40 -10.56 2.92
CA GLY A 37 0.00 -10.35 3.29
C GLY A 37 0.74 -9.31 2.44
N ASP A 38 0.14 -8.72 1.39
CA ASP A 38 0.73 -7.56 0.72
C ASP A 38 0.77 -6.36 1.68
N GLU A 39 1.96 -5.78 1.88
CA GLU A 39 2.13 -4.51 2.59
C GLU A 39 1.97 -3.33 1.61
N ILE A 40 0.93 -2.53 1.79
CA ILE A 40 0.64 -1.37 0.94
C ILE A 40 1.26 -0.09 1.50
N VAL A 41 1.74 0.77 0.62
CA VAL A 41 2.21 2.10 1.03
C VAL A 41 1.03 3.08 1.03
N THR A 42 0.74 3.70 2.17
CA THR A 42 -0.37 4.66 2.33
C THR A 42 0.07 6.12 2.46
N SER A 43 1.37 6.38 2.50
CA SER A 43 1.95 7.72 2.72
C SER A 43 3.01 8.06 1.69
N ASN A 44 3.16 9.34 1.36
CA ASN A 44 4.18 9.88 0.45
C ASN A 44 4.22 9.23 -0.95
N GLN A 45 3.11 8.64 -1.40
CA GLN A 45 3.04 7.90 -2.66
C GLN A 45 3.39 8.76 -3.88
N GLN A 46 3.15 10.07 -3.83
CA GLN A 46 3.48 11.01 -4.90
C GLN A 46 5.00 11.13 -5.17
N GLN A 47 5.84 10.72 -4.22
CA GLN A 47 7.30 10.74 -4.35
C GLN A 47 7.87 9.41 -4.87
N LEU A 48 7.03 8.37 -4.97
CA LEU A 48 7.48 7.02 -5.29
C LEU A 48 7.48 6.75 -6.80
N LYS A 49 8.50 5.99 -7.22
CA LYS A 49 8.58 5.34 -8.53
C LYS A 49 8.83 3.85 -8.32
N LYS A 50 8.60 3.04 -9.35
CA LYS A 50 8.94 1.61 -9.32
C LYS A 50 10.42 1.44 -8.89
N GLU A 51 10.67 0.46 -8.03
CA GLU A 51 12.00 0.12 -7.48
C GLU A 51 12.63 1.17 -6.56
N THR A 52 11.86 2.17 -6.10
CA THR A 52 12.36 3.10 -5.08
C THR A 52 12.62 2.35 -3.77
N VAL A 53 13.82 2.48 -3.22
CA VAL A 53 14.17 1.96 -1.89
C VAL A 53 13.43 2.77 -0.84
N VAL A 54 12.78 2.08 0.10
CA VAL A 54 11.97 2.70 1.14
C VAL A 54 12.34 2.15 2.51
N LYS A 55 12.10 2.96 3.54
CA LYS A 55 12.12 2.51 4.93
C LYS A 55 10.68 2.44 5.43
N VAL A 56 10.23 1.25 5.82
CA VAL A 56 8.88 1.09 6.39
C VAL A 56 8.82 1.70 7.79
N ASN A 57 7.80 2.52 8.04
CA ASN A 57 7.54 3.14 9.34
C ASN A 57 6.05 3.04 9.70
N ASN A 58 5.74 2.10 10.60
CA ASN A 58 4.39 1.82 11.07
C ASN A 58 4.09 2.45 12.45
N ALA A 59 4.81 3.49 12.86
CA ALA A 59 4.55 4.17 14.14
C ALA A 59 3.13 4.76 14.25
N ARG A 60 2.45 4.97 13.11
CA ARG A 60 1.02 5.29 13.03
C ARG A 60 0.35 4.28 12.08
N PRO A 61 -0.07 3.11 12.60
CA PRO A 61 -0.62 2.06 11.76
C PRO A 61 -2.00 2.44 11.24
N PHE A 62 -2.36 1.88 10.09
CA PHE A 62 -3.71 1.98 9.57
C PHE A 62 -4.69 1.29 10.55
N PRO A 63 -5.87 1.88 10.85
CA PRO A 63 -6.78 1.34 11.84
C PRO A 63 -7.26 -0.07 11.48
N ALA A 64 -7.15 -1.00 12.44
CA ALA A 64 -7.55 -2.40 12.27
C ALA A 64 -9.08 -2.61 12.25
N SER A 65 -9.85 -1.62 12.72
CA SER A 65 -11.30 -1.65 12.73
C SER A 65 -11.85 -0.27 12.42
N PHE A 66 -12.86 -0.21 11.57
CA PHE A 66 -13.63 0.99 11.33
C PHE A 66 -14.90 0.93 12.17
N LYS A 67 -15.16 1.98 12.96
CA LYS A 67 -16.45 2.10 13.62
C LYS A 67 -17.51 2.36 12.55
N SER A 68 -18.54 1.52 12.53
CA SER A 68 -19.72 1.66 11.67
C SER A 68 -20.66 2.70 12.22
#